data_AF-A0A9N9KEM2-F1
#
_entry.id   AF-A0A9N9KEM2-F1
#
_cell.length_a   1.000
_cell.length_b   1.000
_cell.length_c   1.000
_cell.angle_alpha   90.00
_cell.angle_beta   90.00
_cell.angle_gamma   90.00
#
_symmetry.space_group_name_H-M   'P 1'
#
loop_
_entity.id
_entity.type
_entity.pdbx_description
1 polymer ?
#
loop_
_entity_poly.entity_id
_entity_poly.type
_entity_poly.pdbx_seq_one_letter_code
_entity_poly.pdbx_strand_id
1 'polypeptide(L)'
;NKTLPKAKEPKNRTNIMWQKHLKYPTINILNKLYRTGIKLSDLDNLDSQQQLENIELMRRKLGTKHDLDIQPYPEKGSIINTQPNGITQIITDPILIKDKVKDHLYQWTKGIEIDSSIKNTRWENRYKPIPSINIEIYDPLLKEINKEEIKTVIKLMSNNKAPGPSLIPYEIFKHLDEHGLEMM
;
A
#
# COMPACT_ATOMS: atom_id res chain seq x y z
N ASN A 1 -37.84 30.56 17.88
CA ASN A 1 -37.43 29.32 17.18
C ASN A 1 -36.81 29.64 15.83
N LYS A 2 -35.48 29.77 15.77
CA LYS A 2 -34.75 29.94 14.50
C LYS A 2 -34.23 28.56 14.08
N THR A 3 -34.72 28.02 12.98
CA THR A 3 -34.23 26.77 12.40
C THR A 3 -32.87 26.99 11.76
N LEU A 4 -31.89 26.14 12.10
CA LEU A 4 -30.58 26.11 11.45
C LEU A 4 -30.75 25.79 9.94
N PRO A 5 -29.98 26.42 9.04
CA PRO A 5 -30.02 26.06 7.63
C PRO A 5 -29.47 24.64 7.45
N LYS A 6 -30.18 23.80 6.69
CA LYS A 6 -29.72 22.46 6.34
C LYS A 6 -28.32 22.55 5.69
N ALA A 7 -27.37 21.79 6.24
CA ALA A 7 -26.05 21.63 5.65
C ALA A 7 -26.21 21.09 4.21
N LYS A 8 -25.56 21.75 3.23
CA LYS A 8 -25.47 21.22 1.88
C LYS A 8 -24.57 19.97 1.93
N GLU A 9 -25.11 18.83 1.49
CA GLU A 9 -24.31 17.62 1.30
C GLU A 9 -23.11 17.95 0.41
N PRO A 10 -21.89 17.50 0.77
CA PRO A 10 -20.75 17.64 -0.10
C PRO A 10 -21.07 16.83 -1.37
N LYS A 11 -21.13 17.52 -2.52
CA LYS A 11 -21.22 16.87 -3.83
C LYS A 11 -19.92 16.11 -4.04
N ASN A 12 -19.86 14.88 -3.53
CA ASN A 12 -18.76 13.97 -3.77
C ASN A 12 -18.89 13.48 -5.22
N ARG A 13 -18.57 14.36 -6.18
CA ARG A 13 -18.39 13.98 -7.57
C ARG A 13 -17.07 13.22 -7.64
N THR A 14 -17.10 11.95 -7.27
CA THR A 14 -16.10 11.01 -7.75
C THR A 14 -16.15 11.11 -9.27
N ASN A 15 -15.14 11.73 -9.87
CA ASN A 15 -15.00 11.81 -11.31
C ASN A 15 -14.61 10.42 -11.81
N ILE A 16 -15.57 9.49 -11.75
CA ILE A 16 -15.40 8.12 -12.20
C ILE A 16 -15.27 8.23 -13.70
N MET A 17 -14.04 8.08 -14.21
CA MET A 17 -13.80 7.90 -15.63
C MET A 17 -14.38 6.55 -16.04
N TRP A 18 -15.69 6.52 -16.28
CA TRP A 18 -16.42 5.30 -16.63
C TRP A 18 -15.76 4.57 -17.79
N GLN A 19 -15.17 5.29 -18.74
CA GLN A 19 -14.42 4.73 -19.86
C GLN A 19 -13.25 3.82 -19.45
N LYS A 20 -12.69 3.99 -18.25
CA LYS A 20 -11.58 3.19 -17.69
C LYS A 20 -12.05 2.09 -16.75
N HIS A 21 -13.35 2.00 -16.47
CA HIS A 21 -13.91 1.01 -15.55
C HIS A 21 -13.93 -0.37 -16.21
N LEU A 22 -13.54 -1.43 -15.48
CA LEU A 22 -13.44 -2.80 -16.01
C LEU A 22 -14.73 -3.31 -16.69
N LYS A 23 -15.89 -2.88 -16.17
CA LYS A 23 -17.21 -3.27 -16.71
C LYS A 23 -17.73 -2.37 -17.84
N TYR A 24 -17.01 -1.29 -18.18
CA TYR A 24 -17.45 -0.33 -19.20
C TYR A 24 -17.61 -0.94 -20.60
N PRO A 25 -16.71 -1.81 -21.09
CA PRO A 25 -16.89 -2.45 -22.39
C PRO A 25 -18.21 -3.24 -22.44
N THR A 26 -18.50 -4.03 -21.41
CA THR A 26 -19.73 -4.82 -21.29
C THR A 26 -20.98 -3.94 -21.26
N ILE A 27 -20.98 -2.90 -20.43
CA ILE A 27 -22.11 -1.96 -20.32
C ILE A 27 -22.33 -1.19 -21.64
N ASN A 28 -21.25 -0.79 -22.31
CA ASN A 28 -21.32 -0.09 -23.58
C ASN A 28 -21.85 -0.99 -24.71
N ILE A 29 -21.45 -2.27 -24.72
CA ILE A 29 -21.98 -3.29 -25.63
C ILE A 29 -23.47 -3.52 -25.35
N LEU A 30 -23.87 -3.69 -24.09
CA LEU A 30 -25.28 -3.86 -23.70
C LEU A 30 -26.14 -2.67 -24.17
N ASN A 31 -25.63 -1.45 -23.98
CA ASN A 31 -26.31 -0.22 -24.41
C ASN A 31 -26.40 -0.10 -25.93
N LYS A 32 -25.39 -0.56 -26.67
CA LYS A 32 -25.44 -0.62 -28.14
C LYS A 32 -26.49 -1.63 -28.62
N LEU A 33 -26.56 -2.81 -27.99
CA LEU A 33 -27.54 -3.85 -28.30
C LEU A 33 -28.97 -3.38 -28.02
N TYR A 34 -29.17 -2.69 -26.90
CA TYR A 34 -30.47 -2.11 -26.56
C TYR A 34 -30.91 -1.04 -27.56
N ARG A 35 -29.97 -0.22 -28.07
CA ARG A 35 -30.25 0.79 -29.10
C ARG A 35 -30.57 0.20 -30.47
N THR A 36 -30.08 -1.00 -30.77
CA THR A 36 -30.44 -1.76 -31.97
C THR A 36 -31.77 -2.51 -31.83
N GLY A 37 -32.48 -2.33 -30.71
CA GLY A 37 -33.80 -2.93 -30.47
C GLY A 37 -33.77 -4.39 -30.03
N ILE A 38 -32.58 -4.95 -29.82
CA ILE A 38 -32.40 -6.34 -29.36
C ILE A 38 -32.45 -6.33 -27.83
N LYS A 39 -33.53 -6.85 -27.25
CA LYS A 39 -33.63 -7.01 -25.79
C LYS A 39 -32.88 -8.28 -25.37
N LEU A 40 -32.37 -8.30 -24.14
CA LEU A 40 -31.67 -9.46 -23.61
C LEU A 40 -32.55 -10.72 -23.61
N SER A 41 -33.87 -10.54 -23.44
CA SER A 41 -34.91 -11.57 -23.55
C SER A 41 -35.04 -12.18 -24.95
N ASP A 42 -34.60 -11.48 -25.99
CA ASP A 42 -34.72 -11.92 -27.37
C ASP A 42 -33.55 -12.82 -27.78
N LEU A 43 -32.48 -12.85 -26.97
CA LEU A 43 -31.35 -13.76 -27.12
C LEU A 43 -31.70 -15.17 -26.64
N ASP A 44 -32.65 -15.33 -25.71
CA ASP A 44 -33.04 -16.63 -25.16
C ASP A 44 -33.72 -17.55 -26.19
N ASN A 45 -34.14 -17.02 -27.36
CA ASN A 45 -34.84 -17.75 -28.42
C ASN A 45 -34.04 -17.88 -29.74
N LEU A 46 -32.75 -17.58 -29.75
CA LEU A 46 -31.89 -17.86 -30.90
C LEU A 46 -31.24 -19.25 -30.74
N ASP A 47 -31.39 -20.11 -31.76
CA ASP A 47 -30.76 -21.44 -31.81
C ASP A 47 -29.27 -21.34 -31.42
N SER A 48 -28.82 -22.21 -30.52
CA SER A 48 -27.52 -22.13 -29.85
C SER A 48 -26.36 -22.12 -30.85
N GLN A 49 -26.57 -22.72 -32.03
CA GLN A 49 -25.64 -22.70 -33.17
C GLN A 49 -25.46 -21.29 -33.75
N GLN A 50 -26.54 -20.54 -33.95
CA GLN A 50 -26.51 -19.18 -34.47
C GLN A 50 -25.87 -18.20 -33.48
N GLN A 51 -26.07 -18.43 -32.17
CA GLN A 51 -25.40 -17.67 -31.11
C GLN A 51 -23.88 -17.90 -31.11
N LEU A 52 -23.45 -19.15 -31.23
CA LEU A 52 -22.03 -19.53 -31.31
C LEU A 52 -21.34 -18.90 -32.52
N GLU A 53 -21.99 -18.94 -33.68
CA GLU A 53 -21.46 -18.39 -34.92
C GLU A 53 -21.32 -16.85 -34.85
N ASN A 54 -22.29 -16.18 -34.23
CA ASN A 54 -22.24 -14.74 -33.97
C ASN A 54 -21.12 -14.36 -32.97
N ILE A 55 -20.89 -15.19 -31.94
CA ILE A 55 -19.79 -15.01 -30.98
C ILE A 55 -18.43 -15.19 -31.66
N GLU A 56 -18.29 -16.19 -32.52
CA GLU A 56 -17.07 -16.39 -33.32
C GLU A 56 -16.82 -15.27 -34.32
N LEU A 57 -17.88 -14.80 -34.98
CA LEU A 57 -17.80 -13.66 -35.89
C LEU A 57 -17.37 -12.39 -35.14
N MET A 58 -17.87 -12.19 -33.92
CA MET A 58 -17.45 -11.11 -33.04
C MET A 58 -15.98 -11.27 -32.61
N ARG A 59 -15.53 -12.48 -32.26
CA ARG A 59 -14.11 -12.76 -31.95
C ARG A 59 -13.19 -12.42 -33.12
N ARG A 60 -13.53 -12.82 -34.35
CA ARG A 60 -12.75 -12.50 -35.56
C ARG A 60 -12.76 -11.00 -35.87
N LYS A 61 -13.90 -10.32 -35.68
CA LYS A 61 -14.01 -8.85 -35.85
C LYS A 61 -13.27 -8.05 -34.79
N LEU A 62 -13.06 -8.63 -33.60
CA LEU A 62 -12.36 -8.01 -32.48
C LEU A 62 -10.85 -8.33 -32.45
N GLY A 63 -10.36 -9.29 -33.25
CA GLY A 63 -8.99 -9.79 -33.18
C GLY A 63 -8.10 -9.34 -34.34
N THR A 64 -7.36 -8.23 -34.17
CA THR A 64 -6.01 -8.05 -34.74
C THR A 64 -5.13 -7.26 -33.77
N LYS A 65 -4.85 -7.82 -32.58
CA LYS A 65 -3.59 -7.57 -31.84
C LYS A 65 -3.57 -8.39 -30.55
N HIS A 66 -2.44 -9.08 -30.35
CA HIS A 66 -2.00 -9.82 -29.17
C HIS A 66 -2.50 -11.25 -28.97
N ASP A 67 -1.87 -12.17 -29.69
CA ASP A 67 -1.70 -13.58 -29.29
C ASP A 67 -0.23 -13.96 -29.03
N LEU A 68 0.63 -12.97 -28.76
CA LEU A 68 2.02 -13.22 -28.36
C LEU A 68 2.29 -12.46 -27.05
N ASP A 69 2.58 -13.22 -25.99
CA ASP A 69 3.13 -12.81 -24.70
C ASP A 69 2.25 -12.09 -23.66
N ILE A 70 0.99 -12.53 -23.47
CA ILE A 70 0.27 -12.18 -22.23
C ILE A 70 0.55 -13.25 -21.18
N GLN A 71 1.55 -13.02 -20.34
CA GLN A 71 1.66 -13.74 -19.05
C GLN A 71 0.34 -13.56 -18.30
N PRO A 72 -0.25 -14.65 -17.74
CA PRO A 72 -1.56 -14.57 -17.08
C PRO A 72 -1.53 -13.47 -16.03
N TYR A 73 -2.41 -12.48 -16.19
CA TYR A 73 -2.54 -11.39 -15.22
C TYR A 73 -2.91 -12.02 -13.87
N PRO A 74 -2.18 -11.71 -12.78
CA PRO A 74 -2.45 -12.32 -11.49
C PRO A 74 -3.90 -12.04 -11.10
N GLU A 75 -4.61 -13.09 -10.70
CA GLU A 75 -5.94 -12.93 -10.13
C GLU A 75 -5.86 -12.02 -8.89
N LYS A 76 -6.93 -11.29 -8.63
CA LYS A 76 -6.97 -10.29 -7.56
C LYS A 76 -6.72 -10.97 -6.21
N GLY A 77 -5.53 -10.77 -5.65
CA GLY A 77 -5.09 -11.41 -4.40
C GLY A 77 -3.88 -12.34 -4.54
N SER A 78 -3.40 -12.63 -5.75
CA SER A 78 -2.20 -13.44 -5.96
C SER A 78 -0.90 -12.65 -5.77
N ILE A 79 0.16 -13.35 -5.34
CA ILE A 79 1.53 -12.80 -5.21
C ILE A 79 2.42 -13.37 -6.31
N ILE A 80 3.20 -12.51 -6.97
CA ILE A 80 4.24 -12.94 -7.91
C ILE A 80 5.54 -13.12 -7.11
N ASN A 81 6.04 -14.34 -7.07
CA ASN A 81 7.33 -14.67 -6.47
C ASN A 81 8.35 -14.90 -7.58
N THR A 82 9.31 -13.98 -7.72
CA THR A 82 10.42 -14.10 -8.67
C THR A 82 11.56 -14.85 -8.00
N GLN A 83 11.85 -16.05 -8.48
CA GLN A 83 13.00 -16.82 -8.00
C GLN A 83 14.31 -16.26 -8.58
N PRO A 84 15.49 -16.50 -7.94
CA PRO A 84 16.78 -15.98 -8.39
C PRO A 84 17.20 -16.41 -9.81
N ASN A 85 16.61 -17.49 -10.31
CA ASN A 85 16.79 -18.03 -11.66
C ASN A 85 15.96 -17.30 -12.74
N GLY A 86 15.20 -16.25 -12.37
CA GLY A 86 14.35 -15.49 -13.29
C GLY A 86 12.97 -16.11 -13.55
N ILE A 87 12.65 -17.25 -12.93
CA ILE A 87 11.34 -17.89 -13.07
C ILE A 87 10.35 -17.19 -12.13
N THR A 88 9.28 -16.65 -12.70
CA THR A 88 8.14 -16.08 -11.96
C THR A 88 7.10 -17.15 -11.66
N GLN A 89 6.79 -17.32 -10.37
CA GLN A 89 5.72 -18.19 -9.90
C GLN A 89 4.59 -17.33 -9.32
N ILE A 90 3.35 -17.59 -9.74
CA ILE A 90 2.15 -16.95 -9.19
C ILE A 90 1.62 -17.81 -8.04
N ILE A 91 1.57 -17.24 -6.84
CA ILE A 91 1.01 -17.87 -5.64
C ILE A 91 -0.43 -17.38 -5.48
N THR A 92 -1.38 -18.30 -5.54
CA THR A 92 -2.83 -18.01 -5.42
C THR A 92 -3.44 -18.60 -4.13
N ASP A 93 -2.74 -19.53 -3.47
CA ASP A 93 -3.20 -20.12 -2.20
C ASP A 93 -3.19 -19.08 -1.06
N PRO A 94 -4.34 -18.78 -0.42
CA PRO A 94 -4.44 -17.81 0.66
C PRO A 94 -3.49 -18.05 1.84
N ILE A 95 -3.19 -19.32 2.17
CA ILE A 95 -2.32 -19.65 3.31
C ILE A 95 -0.88 -19.26 2.96
N LEU A 96 -0.40 -19.70 1.79
CA LEU A 96 0.93 -19.38 1.30
C LEU A 96 1.12 -17.88 1.05
N ILE A 97 0.08 -17.18 0.60
CA ILE A 97 0.09 -15.72 0.47
C ILE A 97 0.35 -15.07 1.83
N LYS A 98 -0.41 -15.47 2.86
CA LYS A 98 -0.29 -14.90 4.20
C LYS A 98 1.10 -15.11 4.78
N ASP A 99 1.63 -16.32 4.65
CA ASP A 99 2.98 -16.65 5.15
C ASP A 99 4.05 -15.88 4.39
N LYS A 100 3.95 -15.80 3.06
CA LYS A 100 4.91 -15.06 2.24
C LYS A 100 4.89 -13.56 2.53
N VAL A 101 3.72 -12.97 2.76
CA VAL A 101 3.60 -11.56 3.17
C VAL A 101 4.21 -11.34 4.54
N LYS A 102 3.93 -12.23 5.49
CA LYS A 102 4.50 -12.16 6.84
C LYS A 102 6.02 -12.21 6.80
N ASP A 103 6.59 -13.14 6.05
CA ASP A 103 8.03 -13.29 5.90
C ASP A 103 8.65 -12.08 5.21
N HIS A 104 8.02 -11.58 4.15
CA HIS A 104 8.50 -10.39 3.44
C HIS A 104 8.50 -9.15 4.36
N LEU A 105 7.39 -8.89 5.07
CA LEU A 105 7.29 -7.77 6.00
C LEU A 105 8.28 -7.93 7.15
N TYR A 106 8.44 -9.15 7.68
CA TYR A 106 9.42 -9.42 8.72
C TYR A 106 10.84 -9.17 8.22
N GLN A 107 11.22 -9.64 7.03
CA GLN A 107 12.54 -9.37 6.45
C GLN A 107 12.76 -7.89 6.16
N TRP A 108 11.74 -7.18 5.69
CA TRP A 108 11.81 -5.74 5.44
C TRP A 108 11.97 -4.93 6.74
N THR A 109 11.36 -5.39 7.83
CA THR A 109 11.41 -4.72 9.15
C THR A 109 12.47 -5.29 10.09
N LYS A 110 13.11 -6.41 9.74
CA LYS A 110 14.21 -6.99 10.50
C LYS A 110 15.29 -5.92 10.58
N GLY A 111 15.69 -5.58 11.81
CA GLY A 111 16.72 -4.58 12.06
C GLY A 111 17.91 -4.83 11.14
N ILE A 112 18.32 -3.79 10.41
CA ILE A 112 19.48 -3.86 9.53
C ILE A 112 20.66 -4.22 10.43
N GLU A 113 21.28 -5.37 10.17
CA GLU A 113 22.61 -5.64 10.70
C GLU A 113 23.53 -4.63 10.00
N ILE A 114 23.71 -3.47 10.64
CA ILE A 114 24.59 -2.42 10.13
C ILE A 114 25.98 -3.03 10.16
N ASP A 115 26.47 -3.41 8.97
CA ASP A 115 27.85 -3.82 8.83
C ASP A 115 28.70 -2.70 9.43
N SER A 116 29.58 -3.05 10.37
CA SER A 116 30.54 -2.13 10.97
C SER A 116 31.39 -1.37 9.94
N SER A 117 31.48 -1.88 8.70
CA SER A 117 32.08 -1.19 7.55
C SER A 117 31.21 -0.03 6.98
N ILE A 118 29.89 -0.07 7.19
CA ILE A 118 28.91 1.00 6.93
C ILE A 118 28.87 1.98 8.12
N LYS A 119 29.98 2.15 8.85
CA LYS A 119 30.24 3.43 9.50
C LYS A 119 30.34 4.46 8.38
N ASN A 120 29.23 5.14 8.14
CA ASN A 120 29.09 6.09 7.06
C ASN A 120 30.13 7.20 7.24
N THR A 121 31.27 7.05 6.56
CA THR A 121 32.45 7.93 6.66
C THR A 121 32.11 9.39 6.40
N ARG A 122 31.03 9.66 5.63
CA ARG A 122 30.49 11.00 5.44
C ARG A 122 30.01 11.62 6.75
N TRP A 123 29.22 10.89 7.53
CA TRP A 123 28.66 11.40 8.79
C TRP A 123 29.70 11.47 9.89
N GLU A 124 30.58 10.49 9.99
CA GLU A 124 31.68 10.51 10.94
C GLU A 124 32.54 11.75 10.74
N ASN A 125 32.95 12.03 9.49
CA ASN A 125 33.71 13.24 9.19
C ASN A 125 32.91 14.53 9.40
N ARG A 126 31.60 14.52 9.12
CA ARG A 126 30.74 15.71 9.25
C ARG A 126 30.54 16.13 10.71
N TYR A 127 30.47 15.16 11.62
CA TYR A 127 30.20 15.36 13.04
C TYR A 127 31.45 15.28 13.93
N LYS A 128 32.65 15.23 13.34
CA LYS A 128 33.91 15.38 14.10
C LYS A 128 33.94 16.73 14.82
N PRO A 129 34.43 16.78 16.08
CA PRO A 129 34.63 18.02 16.80
C PRO A 129 35.46 19.01 15.98
N ILE A 130 35.03 20.27 15.96
CA ILE A 130 35.73 21.33 15.23
C ILE A 130 36.87 21.81 16.15
N PRO A 131 38.14 21.82 15.70
CA PRO A 131 39.28 22.15 16.55
C PRO A 131 39.23 23.54 17.21
N SER A 132 38.49 24.48 16.62
CA SER A 132 38.31 25.83 17.14
C SER A 132 37.23 25.95 18.23
N ILE A 133 36.49 24.89 18.51
CA ILE A 133 35.43 24.84 19.53
C ILE A 133 35.96 24.07 20.74
N ASN A 134 35.70 24.57 21.94
CA ASN A 134 36.08 23.88 23.18
C ASN A 134 35.42 22.49 23.22
N ILE A 135 36.24 21.46 23.49
CA ILE A 135 35.80 20.06 23.56
C ILE A 135 34.73 19.84 24.62
N GLU A 136 34.75 20.60 25.72
CA GLU A 136 33.78 20.50 26.83
C GLU A 136 32.32 20.76 26.39
N ILE A 137 32.11 21.44 25.26
CA ILE A 137 30.78 21.67 24.68
C ILE A 137 30.21 20.36 24.09
N TYR A 138 31.08 19.46 23.61
CA TYR A 138 30.69 18.20 23.01
C TYR A 138 30.41 17.11 24.06
N ASP A 139 31.06 17.15 25.22
CA ASP A 139 30.91 16.15 26.27
C ASP A 139 29.45 15.85 26.65
N PRO A 140 28.57 16.84 26.93
CA PRO A 140 27.16 16.54 27.22
C PRO A 140 26.37 16.07 25.99
N LEU A 141 26.81 16.39 24.76
CA LEU A 141 26.13 16.00 23.52
C LEU A 141 26.50 14.59 23.07
N LEU A 142 27.73 14.15 23.38
CA LEU A 142 28.26 12.83 23.05
C LEU A 142 28.03 11.81 24.18
N LYS A 143 27.56 12.25 25.35
CA LYS A 143 27.20 11.38 26.46
C LYS A 143 26.08 10.42 26.02
N GLU A 144 26.28 9.13 26.27
CA GLU A 144 25.24 8.13 26.04
C GLU A 144 24.01 8.44 26.89
N ILE A 145 22.84 8.29 26.27
CA ILE A 145 21.55 8.50 26.94
C ILE A 145 21.30 7.33 27.88
N ASN A 146 21.08 7.62 29.16
CA ASN A 146 20.80 6.59 30.15
C ASN A 146 19.30 6.21 30.17
N LYS A 147 19.00 4.94 30.45
CA LYS A 147 17.64 4.43 30.66
C LYS A 147 16.86 5.23 31.71
N GLU A 148 17.51 5.62 32.80
CA GLU A 148 16.87 6.42 33.85
C GLU A 148 16.55 7.85 33.39
N GLU A 149 17.38 8.42 32.50
CA GLU A 149 17.10 9.73 31.90
C GLU A 149 15.86 9.63 31.00
N ILE A 150 15.74 8.57 30.18
CA ILE A 150 14.57 8.31 29.34
C ILE A 150 13.30 8.15 30.20
N LYS A 151 13.35 7.32 31.25
CA LYS A 151 12.24 7.13 32.19
C LYS A 151 11.81 8.45 32.82
N THR A 152 12.77 9.30 33.19
CA THR A 152 12.50 10.61 33.78
C THR A 152 11.84 11.55 32.78
N VAL A 153 12.34 11.60 31.54
CA VAL A 153 11.75 12.42 30.47
C VAL A 153 10.31 11.97 30.18
N ILE A 154 10.06 10.67 30.02
CA ILE A 154 8.72 10.12 29.77
C ILE A 154 7.75 10.50 30.88
N LYS A 155 8.17 10.43 32.16
CA LYS A 155 7.34 10.87 33.29
C LYS A 155 6.99 12.36 33.23
N LEU A 156 7.96 13.20 32.84
CA LEU A 156 7.81 14.66 32.77
C LEU A 156 7.01 15.15 31.55
N MET A 157 6.77 14.29 30.55
CA MET A 157 5.98 14.66 29.36
C MET A 157 4.57 15.12 29.74
N SER A 158 4.11 16.20 29.10
CA SER A 158 2.77 16.75 29.32
C SER A 158 1.68 15.85 28.73
N ASN A 159 0.62 15.62 29.51
CA ASN A 159 -0.59 14.93 29.05
C ASN A 159 -1.40 15.80 28.08
N ASN A 160 -2.28 15.17 27.29
CA ASN A 160 -3.26 15.82 26.41
C ASN A 160 -2.68 16.79 25.37
N LYS A 161 -1.40 16.64 24.98
CA LYS A 161 -0.86 17.36 23.83
C LYS A 161 -1.31 16.74 22.51
N ALA A 162 -1.51 17.60 21.52
CA ALA A 162 -1.86 17.17 20.17
C ALA A 162 -0.77 16.20 19.64
N PRO A 163 -1.16 15.01 19.15
CA PRO A 163 -0.21 14.09 18.58
C PRO A 163 0.37 14.66 17.29
N GLY A 164 1.62 14.27 16.97
CA GLY A 164 2.26 14.63 15.71
C GLY A 164 1.67 13.88 14.51
N PRO A 165 2.32 13.93 13.34
CA PRO A 165 1.87 13.24 12.13
C PRO A 165 1.70 11.72 12.27
N SER A 166 2.37 11.11 13.24
CA SER A 166 2.22 9.69 13.57
C SER A 166 0.86 9.37 14.23
N LEU A 167 0.13 10.38 14.70
CA LEU A 167 -1.12 10.26 15.46
C LEU A 167 -0.98 9.51 16.80
N ILE A 168 0.24 9.26 17.26
CA ILE A 168 0.53 8.60 18.54
C ILE A 168 0.50 9.65 19.66
N PRO A 169 -0.43 9.56 20.64
CA PRO A 169 -0.43 10.43 21.81
C PRO A 169 0.79 10.20 22.69
N TYR A 170 1.31 11.28 23.28
CA TYR A 170 2.46 11.23 24.19
C TYR A 170 2.22 10.38 25.44
N GLU A 171 0.97 10.19 25.83
CA GLU A 171 0.57 9.39 27.00
C GLU A 171 0.88 7.90 26.82
N ILE A 172 0.90 7.40 25.58
CA ILE A 172 1.20 5.99 25.30
C ILE A 172 2.59 5.61 25.83
N PHE A 173 3.56 6.52 25.77
CA PHE A 173 4.91 6.26 26.25
C PHE A 173 4.99 6.06 27.77
N LYS A 174 4.03 6.63 28.52
CA LYS A 174 3.95 6.43 29.98
C LYS A 174 3.44 5.06 30.39
N HIS A 175 2.81 4.36 29.46
CA HIS A 175 2.22 3.03 29.67
C HIS A 175 3.09 1.91 29.09
N LEU A 176 4.31 2.22 28.61
CA LEU A 176 5.26 1.21 28.16
C LEU A 176 5.73 0.34 29.33
N ASP A 177 5.87 -0.95 29.06
CA ASP A 177 6.52 -1.91 29.93
C ASP A 177 8.05 -1.84 29.79
N GLU A 178 8.78 -2.60 30.63
CA GLU A 178 10.25 -2.55 30.65
C GLU A 178 10.85 -2.99 29.30
N HIS A 179 10.18 -3.92 28.59
CA HIS A 179 10.56 -4.35 27.25
C HIS A 179 10.33 -3.24 26.21
N GLY A 180 9.19 -2.53 26.28
CA GLY A 180 8.94 -1.37 25.44
C GLY A 180 9.97 -0.26 25.64
N LEU A 181 10.47 -0.07 26.86
CA LEU A 181 11.55 0.89 27.17
C LEU A 181 12.93 0.44 26.72
N GLU A 182 13.15 -0.87 26.55
CA GLU A 182 14.43 -1.42 26.05
C GLU A 182 14.55 -1.31 24.53
N MET A 183 13.41 -1.24 23.83
CA MET A 183 13.34 -1.07 22.37
C MET A 183 13.46 0.39 21.90
N MET A 184 13.52 1.36 22.84
CA MET A 184 13.64 2.80 22.56
C MET A 184 15.08 3.27 22.58
#